data_AF-A0AAN7TYL0-F1
#
_entry.id   AF-A0AAN7TYL0-F1
#
_cell.length_a   1.000
_cell.length_b   1.000
_cell.length_c   1.000
_cell.angle_alpha   90.00
_cell.angle_beta   90.00
_cell.angle_gamma   90.00
#
_symmetry.space_group_name_H-M   'P 1'
#
loop_
_entity.id
_entity.type
_entity.pdbx_description
1 polymer ?
#
loop_
_entity_poly.entity_id
_entity_poly.type
_entity_poly.pdbx_seq_one_letter_code
_entity_poly.pdbx_strand_id
1 'polypeptide(L)'
;MLRKIGGCGHECFSVEDLKKLGPFLYDDRLFDQDRFPRISALCVKECKEKMKEIYRITFEGYLNAVNIYYDDSKIFKRRPDPPIMRIGCQTYKNRLEDGNLDPEYRAGILKTMKAGIINGRLVRLCDIPKGVDVEFETTGLTDSEGESEPEEEEEEYESDDE
;
A
#
# COMPACT_ATOMS: atom_id res chain seq x y z
N MET A 1 46.38 -21.37 4.82
CA MET A 1 45.04 -21.35 4.19
C MET A 1 44.62 -19.91 3.98
N LEU A 2 44.66 -19.42 2.74
CA LEU A 2 44.17 -18.07 2.41
C LEU A 2 42.64 -18.11 2.48
N ARG A 3 42.04 -17.32 3.39
CA ARG A 3 40.59 -17.09 3.40
C ARG A 3 40.22 -16.54 2.01
N LYS A 4 39.27 -17.17 1.32
CA LYS A 4 38.62 -16.55 0.15
C LYS A 4 38.18 -15.15 0.60
N ILE A 5 38.78 -14.11 0.02
CA ILE A 5 38.32 -12.73 0.18
C ILE A 5 36.87 -12.77 -0.28
N GLY A 6 35.95 -12.45 0.63
CA GLY A 6 34.52 -12.65 0.47
C GLY A 6 34.02 -12.04 -0.84
N GLY A 7 33.18 -12.79 -1.55
CA GLY A 7 32.47 -12.27 -2.72
C GLY A 7 31.45 -11.21 -2.32
N CYS A 8 30.89 -10.53 -3.33
CA CYS A 8 29.80 -9.61 -3.10
C CYS A 8 28.58 -10.37 -2.53
N GLY A 9 28.04 -9.92 -1.39
CA GLY A 9 26.90 -10.57 -0.73
C GLY A 9 25.56 -10.50 -1.49
N HIS A 10 25.54 -9.96 -2.71
CA HIS A 10 24.33 -9.76 -3.51
C HIS A 10 24.15 -10.81 -4.63
N GLU A 11 24.93 -11.90 -4.61
CA GLU A 11 24.79 -12.97 -5.61
C GLU A 11 23.40 -13.63 -5.60
N CYS A 12 22.72 -13.64 -4.45
CA CYS A 12 21.41 -14.24 -4.26
C CYS A 12 20.22 -13.43 -4.83
N PHE A 13 20.45 -12.21 -5.32
CA PHE A 13 19.41 -11.37 -5.89
C PHE A 13 19.39 -11.46 -7.41
N SER A 14 18.20 -11.68 -7.98
CA SER A 14 17.94 -11.79 -9.41
C SER A 14 16.90 -10.75 -9.84
N VAL A 15 17.23 -9.97 -10.89
CA VAL A 15 16.27 -9.04 -11.51
C VAL A 15 15.12 -9.81 -12.16
N GLU A 16 15.42 -10.96 -12.76
CA GLU A 16 14.43 -11.79 -13.46
C GLU A 16 13.42 -12.40 -12.48
N ASP A 17 13.91 -12.92 -11.36
CA ASP A 17 13.01 -13.48 -10.33
C ASP A 17 12.13 -12.38 -9.73
N LEU A 18 12.68 -11.19 -9.49
CA LEU A 18 11.92 -10.05 -9.00
C LEU A 18 10.81 -9.64 -9.98
N LYS A 19 11.11 -9.61 -11.29
CA LYS A 19 10.11 -9.31 -12.33
C LYS A 19 9.03 -10.40 -12.43
N LYS A 20 9.38 -11.66 -12.16
CA LYS A 20 8.46 -12.80 -12.28
C LYS A 20 7.58 -12.98 -11.03
N LEU A 21 8.17 -12.83 -9.85
CA LEU A 21 7.54 -13.14 -8.56
C LEU A 21 7.02 -11.90 -7.84
N GLY A 22 7.40 -10.71 -8.29
CA GLY A 22 6.87 -9.44 -7.81
C GLY A 22 7.88 -8.61 -7.02
N PRO A 23 7.58 -7.32 -6.83
CA PRO A 23 8.53 -6.30 -6.34
C PRO A 23 8.98 -6.47 -4.89
N PHE A 24 8.30 -7.32 -4.11
CA PHE A 24 8.58 -7.53 -2.68
C PHE A 24 9.31 -8.84 -2.37
N LEU A 25 9.71 -9.62 -3.39
CA LEU A 25 10.37 -10.91 -3.22
C LEU A 25 11.54 -10.89 -2.23
N TYR A 26 12.20 -9.74 -2.11
CA TYR A 26 13.43 -9.59 -1.34
C TYR A 26 13.34 -8.57 -0.19
N ASP A 27 12.14 -8.12 0.18
CA ASP A 27 11.95 -7.00 1.13
C ASP A 27 12.77 -7.17 2.43
N ASP A 28 12.67 -8.35 3.06
CA ASP A 28 13.38 -8.67 4.32
C ASP A 28 14.91 -8.63 4.24
N ARG A 29 15.48 -8.62 3.02
CA ARG A 29 16.93 -8.74 2.78
C ARG A 29 17.53 -7.55 2.04
N LEU A 30 16.71 -6.71 1.40
CA LEU A 30 17.18 -5.57 0.62
C LEU A 30 17.67 -4.44 1.52
N PHE A 31 16.94 -4.12 2.57
CA PHE A 31 17.18 -2.92 3.35
C PHE A 31 17.97 -3.18 4.63
N ASP A 32 18.80 -2.23 5.05
CA ASP A 32 19.39 -2.23 6.39
C ASP A 32 18.34 -1.95 7.48
N GLN A 33 18.80 -1.82 8.73
CA GLN A 33 17.92 -1.59 9.87
C GLN A 33 17.20 -0.24 9.79
N ASP A 34 17.79 0.73 9.08
CA ASP A 34 17.26 2.08 8.88
C ASP A 34 16.42 2.17 7.59
N ARG A 35 16.13 1.03 6.96
CA ARG A 35 15.39 0.91 5.70
C ARG A 35 16.09 1.54 4.49
N PHE A 36 17.42 1.67 4.51
CA PHE A 36 18.19 2.14 3.37
C PHE A 36 18.74 1.00 2.50
N PRO A 37 18.97 1.25 1.21
CA PRO A 37 19.62 0.30 0.31
C PRO A 37 20.97 -0.21 0.85
N ARG A 38 21.10 -1.53 1.03
CA ARG A 38 22.38 -2.15 1.38
C ARG A 38 23.34 -2.10 0.19
N ILE A 39 24.56 -1.61 0.42
CA ILE A 39 25.68 -1.71 -0.51
C ILE A 39 26.93 -2.20 0.22
N SER A 40 27.71 -3.06 -0.44
CA SER A 40 28.99 -3.55 0.09
C SER A 40 30.14 -2.85 -0.63
N ALA A 41 31.26 -2.65 0.09
CA ALA A 41 32.52 -2.20 -0.51
C ALA A 41 33.03 -3.17 -1.61
N LEU A 42 32.55 -4.42 -1.59
CA LEU A 42 32.91 -5.47 -2.54
C LEU A 42 32.02 -5.47 -3.81
N CYS A 43 31.03 -4.57 -3.91
CA CYS A 43 30.18 -4.47 -5.10
C CYS A 43 30.97 -3.90 -6.30
N VAL A 44 31.20 -4.73 -7.31
CA VAL A 44 31.68 -4.30 -8.64
C VAL A 44 30.58 -3.59 -9.43
N LYS A 45 30.95 -2.89 -10.51
CA LYS A 45 30.03 -2.09 -11.35
C LYS A 45 28.77 -2.85 -11.76
N GLU A 46 28.93 -4.08 -12.25
CA GLU A 46 27.80 -4.93 -12.69
C GLU A 46 26.81 -5.21 -11.56
N CYS A 47 27.33 -5.53 -10.36
CA CYS A 47 26.49 -5.73 -9.19
C CYS A 47 25.75 -4.45 -8.79
N LYS A 48 26.40 -3.28 -8.88
CA LYS A 48 25.75 -1.99 -8.56
C LYS A 48 24.60 -1.71 -9.53
N GLU A 49 24.80 -1.91 -10.83
CA GLU A 49 23.73 -1.72 -11.81
C GLU A 49 22.58 -2.71 -11.62
N LYS A 50 22.89 -3.98 -11.33
CA LYS A 50 21.88 -4.98 -10.96
C LYS A 50 21.05 -4.54 -9.75
N MET A 51 21.72 -4.13 -8.67
CA MET A 51 21.02 -3.71 -7.45
C MET A 51 20.21 -2.42 -7.66
N LYS A 52 20.71 -1.45 -8.44
CA LYS A 52 19.93 -0.25 -8.81
C LYS A 52 18.61 -0.62 -9.47
N GLU A 53 18.63 -1.56 -10.43
CA GLU A 53 17.42 -2.04 -11.09
C GLU A 53 16.47 -2.74 -10.12
N ILE A 54 16.99 -3.56 -9.20
CA ILE A 54 16.20 -4.21 -8.16
C ILE A 54 15.50 -3.18 -7.27
N TYR A 55 16.24 -2.19 -6.74
CA TYR A 55 15.63 -1.13 -5.94
C TYR A 55 14.60 -0.32 -6.71
N ARG A 56 14.87 -0.02 -7.99
CA ARG A 56 13.92 0.69 -8.86
C ARG A 56 12.59 -0.06 -8.94
N ILE A 57 12.62 -1.35 -9.28
CA ILE A 57 11.43 -2.19 -9.39
C ILE A 57 10.70 -2.29 -8.03
N THR A 58 11.45 -2.49 -6.95
CA THR A 58 10.88 -2.58 -5.60
C THR A 58 10.20 -1.27 -5.19
N PHE A 59 10.85 -0.11 -5.38
CA PHE A 59 10.27 1.19 -5.04
C PHE A 59 9.08 1.56 -5.94
N GLU A 60 9.12 1.25 -7.24
CA GLU A 60 7.96 1.38 -8.13
C GLU A 60 6.78 0.53 -7.62
N GLY A 61 7.07 -0.70 -7.17
CA GLY A 61 6.07 -1.59 -6.57
C GLY A 61 5.47 -1.04 -5.26
N TYR A 62 6.28 -0.42 -4.40
CA TYR A 62 5.79 0.28 -3.20
C TYR A 62 4.94 1.49 -3.57
N LEU A 63 5.41 2.34 -4.47
CA LEU A 63 4.67 3.53 -4.89
C LEU A 63 3.29 3.14 -5.44
N ASN A 64 3.24 2.12 -6.29
CA ASN A 64 1.97 1.60 -6.79
C ASN A 64 1.05 1.08 -5.68
N ALA A 65 1.60 0.36 -4.70
CA ALA A 65 0.83 -0.15 -3.56
C ALA A 65 0.26 1.00 -2.71
N VAL A 66 1.06 2.04 -2.45
CA VAL A 66 0.66 3.23 -1.69
C VAL A 66 -0.42 4.00 -2.43
N ASN A 67 -0.28 4.19 -3.74
CA ASN A 67 -1.28 4.87 -4.55
C ASN A 67 -2.63 4.13 -4.50
N ILE A 68 -2.62 2.82 -4.78
CA ILE A 68 -3.84 1.98 -4.68
C ILE A 68 -4.46 2.09 -3.28
N TYR A 69 -3.64 2.02 -2.24
CA TYR A 69 -4.12 2.09 -0.86
C TYR A 69 -4.83 3.42 -0.56
N TYR A 70 -4.28 4.56 -1.01
CA TYR A 70 -4.90 5.87 -0.78
C TYR A 70 -6.08 6.14 -1.71
N ASP A 71 -6.02 5.73 -2.97
CA ASP A 71 -7.13 5.88 -3.93
C ASP A 71 -8.37 5.11 -3.45
N ASP A 72 -8.14 3.91 -2.90
CA ASP A 72 -9.17 3.05 -2.35
C ASP A 72 -9.56 3.45 -0.92
N SER A 73 -8.79 4.29 -0.21
CA SER A 73 -9.15 4.68 1.15
C SER A 73 -10.44 5.51 1.16
N LYS A 74 -11.35 5.18 2.07
CA LYS A 74 -12.57 5.96 2.30
C LYS A 74 -12.25 7.21 3.12
N ILE A 75 -12.94 8.30 2.79
CA ILE A 75 -12.82 9.57 3.48
C ILE A 75 -13.99 9.70 4.45
N PHE A 76 -13.69 9.81 5.74
CA PHE A 76 -14.69 9.99 6.78
C PHE A 76 -14.78 11.47 7.18
N LYS A 77 -15.97 12.05 7.16
CA LYS A 77 -16.22 13.44 7.62
C LYS A 77 -15.91 13.63 9.11
N ARG A 78 -16.01 12.56 9.90
CA ARG A 78 -15.70 12.54 11.33
C ARG A 78 -15.00 11.24 11.69
N ARG A 79 -14.21 11.26 12.76
CA ARG A 79 -13.57 10.04 13.28
C ARG A 79 -14.67 9.03 13.67
N PRO A 80 -14.62 7.79 13.17
CA PRO A 80 -15.58 6.76 13.55
C PRO A 80 -15.57 6.47 15.07
N ASP A 81 -16.76 6.31 15.65
CA ASP A 81 -16.96 5.82 17.01
C ASP A 81 -17.93 4.63 16.98
N PRO A 82 -17.48 3.40 17.33
CA PRO A 82 -16.16 3.06 17.86
C PRO A 82 -15.04 3.19 16.82
N PRO A 83 -13.76 3.31 17.27
CA PRO A 83 -12.61 3.32 16.37
C PRO A 83 -12.58 2.07 15.49
N ILE A 84 -12.39 2.26 14.18
CA ILE A 84 -12.23 1.17 13.23
C ILE A 84 -10.77 0.69 13.25
N MET A 85 -10.56 -0.61 13.08
CA MET A 85 -9.23 -1.20 12.91
C MET A 85 -8.49 -0.52 11.75
N ARG A 86 -7.24 -0.13 12.00
CA ARG A 86 -6.36 0.40 10.95
C ARG A 86 -5.85 -0.74 10.09
N ILE A 87 -6.08 -0.66 8.79
CA ILE A 87 -5.51 -1.58 7.81
C ILE A 87 -4.23 -0.96 7.27
N GLY A 88 -3.09 -1.64 7.37
CA GLY A 88 -1.85 -1.15 6.76
C GLY A 88 -1.83 -1.35 5.24
N CYS A 89 -1.08 -0.51 4.53
CA CYS A 89 -0.88 -0.63 3.07
C CYS A 89 -0.44 -2.04 2.64
N GLN A 90 0.56 -2.61 3.33
CA GLN A 90 1.04 -3.95 3.02
C GLN A 90 -0.04 -5.01 3.24
N THR A 91 -0.80 -4.90 4.34
CA THR A 91 -1.89 -5.83 4.65
C THR A 91 -2.96 -5.77 3.57
N TYR A 92 -3.41 -4.57 3.19
CA TYR A 92 -4.43 -4.40 2.16
C TYR A 92 -3.99 -5.02 0.83
N LYS A 93 -2.75 -4.73 0.39
CA LYS A 93 -2.21 -5.30 -0.84
C LYS A 93 -2.12 -6.81 -0.80
N ASN A 94 -1.58 -7.40 0.27
CA ASN A 94 -1.49 -8.86 0.41
C ASN A 94 -2.89 -9.50 0.32
N ARG A 95 -3.92 -8.88 0.94
CA ARG A 95 -5.29 -9.40 0.87
C ARG A 95 -5.93 -9.29 -0.51
N LEU A 96 -5.56 -8.29 -1.31
CA LEU A 96 -5.98 -8.20 -2.72
C LEU A 96 -5.34 -9.33 -3.56
N GLU A 97 -4.09 -9.70 -3.28
CA GLU A 97 -3.34 -10.71 -4.05
C GLU A 97 -3.64 -12.16 -3.63
N ASP A 98 -3.72 -12.43 -2.33
CA ASP A 98 -3.84 -13.79 -1.78
C ASP A 98 -5.24 -14.40 -1.97
N GLY A 99 -6.27 -13.57 -2.14
CA GLY A 99 -7.67 -13.99 -2.27
C GLY A 99 -8.28 -14.62 -1.00
N ASN A 100 -7.48 -14.91 0.02
CA ASN A 100 -7.92 -15.36 1.33
C ASN A 100 -8.07 -14.17 2.27
N LEU A 101 -9.30 -13.95 2.73
CA LEU A 101 -9.64 -12.86 3.63
C LEU A 101 -10.24 -13.44 4.91
N ASP A 102 -9.51 -13.34 6.01
CA ASP A 102 -10.03 -13.73 7.31
C ASP A 102 -11.16 -12.77 7.76
N PRO A 103 -12.08 -13.21 8.64
CA PRO A 103 -13.25 -12.42 8.98
C PRO A 103 -12.95 -11.07 9.67
N GLU A 104 -11.87 -10.98 10.44
CA GLU A 104 -11.51 -9.77 11.17
C GLU A 104 -11.00 -8.69 10.20
N TYR A 105 -10.04 -9.04 9.35
CA TYR A 105 -9.54 -8.15 8.31
C TYR A 105 -10.63 -7.82 7.28
N ARG A 106 -11.57 -8.74 7.00
CA ARG A 106 -12.73 -8.46 6.12
C ARG A 106 -13.53 -7.26 6.59
N ALA A 107 -13.96 -7.26 7.84
CA ALA A 107 -14.79 -6.18 8.37
C ALA A 107 -14.03 -4.84 8.38
N GLY A 108 -12.75 -4.86 8.76
CA GLY A 108 -11.91 -3.65 8.76
C GLY A 108 -11.68 -3.07 7.36
N ILE A 109 -11.36 -3.93 6.39
CA ILE A 109 -11.12 -3.53 4.99
C ILE A 109 -12.39 -2.95 4.37
N LEU A 110 -13.53 -3.67 4.43
CA LEU A 110 -14.77 -3.17 3.82
C LEU A 110 -15.23 -1.85 4.44
N LYS A 111 -15.02 -1.66 5.75
CA LYS A 111 -15.32 -0.40 6.42
C LYS A 111 -14.41 0.76 6.00
N THR A 112 -13.14 0.52 5.74
CA THR A 112 -12.13 1.59 5.51
C THR A 112 -11.72 1.79 4.07
N MET A 113 -12.01 0.83 3.18
CA MET A 113 -11.60 0.83 1.78
C MET A 113 -12.81 0.73 0.85
N LYS A 114 -12.69 1.33 -0.34
CA LYS A 114 -13.55 1.20 -1.51
C LYS A 114 -13.34 -0.18 -2.16
N ALA A 115 -13.58 -1.23 -1.37
CA ALA A 115 -13.42 -2.62 -1.75
C ALA A 115 -14.72 -3.41 -1.54
N GLY A 116 -14.82 -4.54 -2.22
CA GLY A 116 -15.93 -5.48 -2.10
C GLY A 116 -15.45 -6.93 -2.16
N ILE A 117 -16.39 -7.87 -2.04
CA ILE A 117 -16.14 -9.32 -2.09
C ILE A 117 -16.89 -9.93 -3.27
N ILE A 118 -16.16 -10.71 -4.07
CA ILE A 118 -16.72 -11.57 -5.13
C ILE A 118 -16.18 -12.98 -4.92
N ASN A 119 -17.06 -13.97 -4.78
CA ASN A 119 -16.69 -15.38 -4.57
C ASN A 119 -15.66 -15.58 -3.44
N GLY A 120 -15.82 -14.84 -2.33
CA GLY A 120 -14.91 -14.87 -1.18
C GLY A 120 -13.58 -14.13 -1.37
N ARG A 121 -13.36 -13.50 -2.51
CA ARG A 121 -12.13 -12.74 -2.81
C ARG A 121 -12.36 -11.25 -2.71
N LEU A 122 -11.38 -10.55 -2.14
CA LEU A 122 -11.34 -9.11 -2.10
C LEU A 122 -11.11 -8.54 -3.50
N VAL A 123 -11.90 -7.55 -3.87
CA VAL A 123 -11.81 -6.82 -5.14
C VAL A 123 -11.93 -5.32 -4.90
N ARG A 124 -11.29 -4.53 -5.76
CA ARG A 124 -11.40 -3.07 -5.73
C ARG A 124 -12.66 -2.64 -6.44
N LEU A 125 -13.46 -1.75 -5.86
CA LEU A 125 -14.74 -1.36 -6.47
C LEU A 125 -14.60 -0.67 -7.82
N CYS A 126 -13.49 0.05 -8.05
CA CYS A 126 -13.20 0.71 -9.32
C CYS A 126 -12.91 -0.27 -10.48
N ASP A 127 -12.53 -1.51 -10.16
CA ASP A 127 -12.16 -2.52 -11.16
C ASP A 127 -13.35 -3.42 -11.54
N ILE A 128 -14.53 -3.19 -10.93
CA ILE A 128 -15.70 -4.05 -11.10
C ILE A 128 -16.59 -3.53 -12.25
N PRO A 129 -16.94 -4.38 -13.23
CA PRO A 129 -17.91 -4.02 -14.26
C PRO A 129 -19.30 -3.70 -13.69
N LYS A 130 -20.01 -2.75 -14.31
CA LYS A 130 -21.39 -2.43 -13.93
C LYS A 130 -22.29 -3.67 -14.02
N GLY A 131 -23.15 -3.86 -13.02
CA GLY A 131 -24.13 -4.95 -12.97
C GLY A 131 -23.61 -6.28 -12.41
N VAL A 132 -22.37 -6.32 -11.92
CA VAL A 132 -21.87 -7.45 -11.13
C VAL A 132 -22.35 -7.30 -9.69
N ASP A 133 -22.89 -8.39 -9.12
CA ASP A 133 -23.28 -8.45 -7.72
C ASP A 133 -22.03 -8.55 -6.83
N VAL A 134 -21.92 -7.64 -5.87
CA VAL A 134 -20.75 -7.47 -5.02
C VAL A 134 -21.22 -7.20 -3.62
N GLU A 135 -20.66 -7.92 -2.66
CA GLU A 135 -20.82 -7.56 -1.26
C GLU A 135 -19.83 -6.45 -0.90
N PHE A 136 -20.34 -5.29 -0.49
CA PHE A 136 -19.51 -4.18 -0.02
C PHE A 136 -20.22 -3.39 1.07
N GLU A 137 -19.45 -2.58 1.80
CA GLU A 137 -19.95 -1.71 2.86
C GLU A 137 -19.99 -0.27 2.35
N THR A 138 -21.10 0.44 2.56
CA THR A 138 -21.30 1.80 2.06
C THR A 138 -20.89 2.88 3.06
N THR A 139 -20.71 2.53 4.33
CA THR A 139 -20.24 3.46 5.35
C THR A 139 -18.97 4.17 4.89
N GLY A 140 -18.96 5.51 4.90
CA GLY A 140 -17.81 6.33 4.52
C GLY A 140 -17.58 6.49 3.00
N LEU A 141 -18.49 6.00 2.15
CA LEU A 141 -18.53 6.40 0.74
C LEU A 141 -19.23 7.76 0.65
N THR A 142 -18.50 8.81 0.28
CA THR A 142 -19.10 10.10 -0.09
C THR A 142 -19.44 10.07 -1.57
N ASP A 143 -20.64 10.51 -1.94
CA ASP A 143 -21.10 10.57 -3.34
C ASP A 143 -20.39 11.64 -4.20
N SER A 144 -19.43 12.36 -3.63
CA SER A 144 -18.83 13.57 -4.23
C SER A 144 -17.34 13.39 -4.57
N GLU A 145 -17.07 12.81 -5.74
CA GLU A 145 -16.03 13.37 -6.65
C GLU A 145 -16.66 14.41 -7.59
N GLY A 146 -17.59 15.21 -7.06
CA GLY A 146 -18.32 16.25 -7.78
C GLY A 146 -18.84 17.29 -6.79
N GLU A 147 -18.32 18.51 -6.94
CA GLU A 147 -18.81 19.79 -6.44
C GLU A 147 -19.27 19.84 -4.97
N SER A 148 -18.43 20.41 -4.11
CA SER A 148 -18.91 21.15 -2.95
C SER A 148 -18.54 22.62 -3.16
N GLU A 149 -19.54 23.46 -3.45
CA GLU A 149 -19.43 24.89 -3.19
C GLU A 149 -19.13 25.10 -1.69
N PRO A 150 -18.30 26.09 -1.32
CA PRO A 150 -18.05 26.38 0.08
C PRO A 150 -19.30 27.03 0.69
N GLU A 151 -19.89 26.37 1.69
CA GLU A 151 -20.77 27.08 2.64
C GLU A 151 -19.88 28.03 3.45
N GLU A 152 -20.12 29.33 3.30
CA GLU A 152 -19.50 30.39 4.11
C GLU A 152 -19.95 30.19 5.57
N GLU A 153 -19.02 29.80 6.45
CA GLU A 153 -19.21 29.95 7.89
C GLU A 153 -19.03 31.43 8.24
N GLU A 154 -20.13 32.10 8.59
CA GLU A 154 -20.09 33.44 9.20
C GLU A 154 -19.41 33.35 10.57
N GLU A 155 -18.16 33.84 10.67
CA GLU A 155 -17.50 34.07 11.95
C GLU A 155 -18.13 35.31 12.63
N GLU A 156 -19.05 35.10 13.57
CA GLU A 156 -19.43 36.12 14.55
C GLU A 156 -18.28 36.30 15.54
N TYR A 157 -17.51 37.38 15.38
CA TYR A 157 -16.55 37.84 16.37
C TYR A 157 -17.30 38.61 17.46
N GLU A 158 -17.52 37.99 18.62
CA GLU A 158 -17.80 38.73 19.85
C GLU A 158 -16.52 39.43 20.31
N SER A 159 -16.48 40.75 20.14
CA SER A 159 -15.43 41.60 20.68
C SER A 159 -15.73 41.89 22.16
N ASP A 160 -15.07 41.16 23.06
CA ASP A 160 -14.92 41.59 24.45
C ASP A 160 -13.78 42.62 24.51
N ASP A 161 -14.14 43.90 24.56
CA ASP A 161 -13.25 44.97 25.01
C ASP A 161 -13.73 45.50 26.38
N GLU A 162 -12.73 45.62 27.25
CA GLU A 162 -12.62 46.03 28.66
C GLU A 162 -13.59 47.09 29.23
#